data_AF-A0A2E1IUC1-F1
#
_entry.id   AF-A0A2E1IUC1-F1
#
_cell.length_a   1.000
_cell.length_b   1.000
_cell.length_c   1.000
_cell.angle_alpha   90.00
_cell.angle_beta   90.00
_cell.angle_gamma   90.00
#
_symmetry.space_group_name_H-M   'P 1'
#
loop_
_entity.id
_entity.type
_entity.pdbx_description
1 polymer ?
#
loop_
_entity_poly.entity_id
_entity_poly.type
_entity_poly.pdbx_seq_one_letter_code
_entity_poly.pdbx_strand_id
1 'polypeptide(L)'
;MTNKIASPIQMMISPGPKPNGLQASKEGLWVIDQGDSRVHLLEWSTGKILKEIQTDTDRSSGITLDNEGNIWIASTYNCKIYKVNQ
;
A
#
# COMPACT_ATOMS: atom_id res chain seq x y z
N MET A 1 0.44 -9.76 -34.63
CA MET A 1 1.00 -9.57 -33.27
C MET A 1 0.14 -10.37 -32.30
N THR A 2 0.70 -11.33 -31.58
CA THR A 2 -0.01 -12.06 -30.52
C THR A 2 0.07 -11.24 -29.23
N ASN A 3 -1.08 -10.76 -28.76
CA ASN A 3 -1.18 -10.12 -27.46
C ASN A 3 -0.91 -11.18 -26.38
N LYS A 4 0.25 -11.12 -25.72
CA LYS A 4 0.51 -11.91 -24.51
C LYS A 4 -0.11 -11.17 -23.33
N ILE A 5 -1.28 -11.63 -22.90
CA ILE A 5 -1.95 -11.13 -21.70
C ILE A 5 -1.61 -12.09 -20.56
N ALA A 6 -1.14 -11.56 -19.43
CA ALA A 6 -0.90 -12.36 -18.23
C ALA A 6 -2.24 -12.63 -17.51
N SER A 7 -2.39 -13.83 -16.95
CA SER A 7 -3.54 -14.17 -16.11
C SER A 7 -3.29 -13.73 -14.66
N PRO A 8 -4.14 -12.88 -14.06
CA PRO A 8 -4.03 -12.54 -12.65
C PRO A 8 -4.50 -13.71 -11.76
N ILE A 9 -3.90 -13.82 -10.57
CA ILE A 9 -4.37 -14.70 -9.50
C ILE A 9 -4.81 -13.80 -8.35
N GLN A 10 -6.05 -13.96 -7.88
CA GLN A 10 -6.53 -13.28 -6.68
C GLN A 10 -5.95 -13.97 -5.44
N MET A 11 -5.15 -13.25 -4.66
CA MET A 11 -4.52 -13.79 -3.45
C MET A 11 -5.33 -13.49 -2.17
N MET A 12 -5.86 -12.27 -2.03
CA MET A 12 -6.50 -11.79 -0.80
C MET A 12 -7.43 -10.60 -1.09
N ILE A 13 -8.31 -10.29 -0.13
CA ILE A 13 -9.13 -9.07 -0.13
C ILE A 13 -8.39 -7.99 0.69
N SER A 14 -8.32 -6.77 0.17
CA SER A 14 -7.75 -5.64 0.91
C SER A 14 -8.57 -5.38 2.19
N PRO A 15 -7.93 -5.08 3.33
CA PRO A 15 -8.66 -4.70 4.55
C PRO A 15 -9.43 -3.40 4.39
N GLY A 16 -8.84 -2.44 3.69
CA GLY A 16 -9.42 -1.12 3.48
C GLY A 16 -10.41 -1.08 2.31
N PRO A 17 -11.32 -0.09 2.30
CA PRO A 17 -12.41 0.01 1.33
C PRO A 17 -11.98 0.42 -0.08
N LYS A 18 -10.80 1.02 -0.27
CA LYS A 18 -10.28 1.54 -1.54
C LYS A 18 -8.73 1.43 -1.61
N PRO A 19 -8.14 0.23 -1.76
CA PRO A 19 -6.70 0.09 -1.94
C PRO A 19 -6.24 0.81 -3.21
N ASN A 20 -5.05 1.41 -3.20
CA ASN A 20 -4.52 2.13 -4.36
C ASN A 20 -3.09 1.72 -4.72
N GLY A 21 -2.12 1.97 -3.82
CA GLY A 21 -0.71 1.64 -4.02
C GLY A 21 -0.26 0.47 -3.14
N LEU A 22 0.77 -0.26 -3.59
CA LEU A 22 1.40 -1.32 -2.81
C LEU A 22 2.92 -1.32 -2.98
N GLN A 23 3.64 -1.79 -1.96
CA GLN A 23 5.08 -1.95 -1.95
C GLN A 23 5.47 -3.25 -1.24
N ALA A 24 6.24 -4.10 -1.92
CA ALA A 24 6.78 -5.32 -1.34
C ALA A 24 7.90 -5.00 -0.33
N SER A 25 7.94 -5.78 0.75
CA SER A 25 9.03 -5.81 1.74
C SER A 25 9.34 -7.24 2.16
N LYS A 26 10.37 -7.45 2.97
CA LYS A 26 10.71 -8.79 3.50
C LYS A 26 9.65 -9.27 4.48
N GLU A 27 9.04 -8.35 5.20
CA GLU A 27 8.05 -8.59 6.26
C GLU A 27 6.66 -8.87 5.71
N GLY A 28 6.33 -8.29 4.55
CA GLY A 28 5.00 -8.37 3.97
C GLY A 28 4.76 -7.39 2.83
N LEU A 29 3.49 -7.21 2.49
CA LEU A 29 3.05 -6.25 1.50
C LEU A 29 2.48 -5.00 2.18
N TRP A 30 3.12 -3.85 1.98
CA TRP A 30 2.57 -2.57 2.37
C TRP A 30 1.52 -2.12 1.37
N VAL A 31 0.35 -1.71 1.84
CA VAL A 31 -0.79 -1.28 1.02
C VAL A 31 -1.36 0.01 1.61
N ILE A 32 -1.53 1.02 0.77
CA ILE A 32 -2.25 2.26 1.12
C ILE A 32 -3.72 2.17 0.71
N ASP A 33 -4.59 2.68 1.55
CA ASP A 33 -6.01 2.83 1.27
C ASP A 33 -6.41 4.31 1.17
N GLN A 34 -6.92 4.71 0.01
CA GLN A 34 -7.32 6.08 -0.26
C GLN A 34 -8.75 6.42 0.20
N GLY A 35 -9.46 5.43 0.76
CA GLY A 35 -10.82 5.56 1.26
C GLY A 35 -10.84 5.93 2.73
N ASP A 36 -9.98 5.32 3.54
CA ASP A 36 -9.88 5.56 4.98
C ASP A 36 -8.52 6.12 5.45
N SER A 37 -7.59 6.36 4.52
CA SER A 37 -6.27 6.96 4.77
C SER A 37 -5.39 6.11 5.68
N ARG A 38 -5.56 4.79 5.65
CA ARG A 38 -4.71 3.83 6.36
C ARG A 38 -3.61 3.27 5.48
N VAL A 39 -2.54 2.83 6.13
CA VAL A 39 -1.50 1.96 5.56
C VAL A 39 -1.51 0.63 6.32
N HIS A 40 -1.58 -0.47 5.58
CA HIS A 40 -1.52 -1.82 6.16
C HIS A 40 -0.23 -2.52 5.73
N LEU A 41 0.41 -3.24 6.64
CA LEU A 41 1.38 -4.29 6.30
C LEU A 41 0.65 -5.62 6.36
N LEU A 42 0.62 -6.34 5.24
CA LEU A 42 -0.10 -7.61 5.09
C LEU A 42 0.88 -8.79 5.00
N GLU A 43 0.56 -9.88 5.69
CA GLU A 43 1.25 -11.15 5.51
C GLU A 43 1.03 -11.69 4.08
N TRP A 44 2.12 -12.11 3.43
CA TRP A 44 2.10 -12.57 2.03
C TRP A 44 1.09 -13.68 1.73
N SER A 45 0.96 -14.66 2.61
CA SER A 45 0.16 -15.87 2.38
C SER A 45 -1.33 -15.66 2.57
N THR A 46 -1.72 -14.95 3.64
CA THR A 46 -3.12 -14.90 4.08
C THR A 46 -3.76 -13.51 3.96
N GLY A 47 -2.95 -12.47 3.78
CA GLY A 47 -3.42 -11.09 3.88
C GLY A 47 -3.73 -10.66 5.32
N LYS A 48 -3.34 -11.44 6.33
CA LYS A 48 -3.45 -11.03 7.74
C LYS A 48 -2.73 -9.70 7.95
N ILE A 49 -3.40 -8.76 8.61
CA ILE A 49 -2.83 -7.47 8.98
C ILE A 49 -1.76 -7.70 10.05
N LEU A 50 -0.51 -7.42 9.71
CA LEU A 50 0.64 -7.43 10.61
C LEU A 50 0.82 -6.07 11.29
N LYS A 51 0.49 -4.98 10.58
CA LYS A 51 0.52 -3.61 11.09
C LYS A 51 -0.53 -2.77 10.38
N GLU A 52 -1.07 -1.79 11.10
CA GLU A 52 -1.96 -0.75 10.57
C GLU A 52 -1.49 0.61 11.07
N ILE A 53 -1.48 1.61 10.20
CA ILE A 53 -1.06 2.97 10.51
C ILE A 53 -2.10 3.93 9.93
N GLN A 54 -2.72 4.74 10.79
CA GLN A 54 -3.54 5.87 10.34
C GLN A 54 -2.64 6.99 9.84
N THR A 55 -2.99 7.58 8.70
CA THR A 55 -2.33 8.78 8.17
C THR A 55 -3.32 9.93 8.03
N ASP A 56 -2.79 11.13 7.82
CA ASP A 56 -3.52 12.34 7.41
C ASP A 56 -3.40 12.60 5.89
N THR A 57 -3.08 11.55 5.11
CA THR A 57 -3.03 11.66 3.65
C THR A 57 -4.43 11.90 3.08
N ASP A 58 -4.50 12.57 1.94
CA ASP A 58 -5.73 12.83 1.20
C ASP A 58 -5.65 12.20 -0.19
N ARG A 59 -6.38 11.09 -0.35
CA ARG A 59 -6.36 10.24 -1.55
C ARG A 59 -4.96 9.75 -1.92
N SER A 60 -4.32 9.01 -1.02
CA SER A 60 -2.99 8.43 -1.27
C SER A 60 -2.95 7.59 -2.56
N SER A 61 -1.92 7.77 -3.40
CA SER A 61 -1.81 7.09 -4.71
C SER A 61 -0.56 6.25 -4.93
N GLY A 62 0.54 6.53 -4.21
CA GLY A 62 1.77 5.78 -4.30
C GLY A 62 2.43 5.59 -2.95
N ILE A 63 3.14 4.47 -2.79
CA ILE A 63 3.89 4.11 -1.58
C ILE A 63 5.25 3.51 -1.96
N THR A 64 6.29 3.85 -1.21
CA THR A 64 7.59 3.16 -1.26
C THR A 64 8.27 3.14 0.10
N LEU A 65 9.38 2.42 0.22
CA LEU A 65 10.20 2.35 1.43
C LEU A 65 11.58 2.93 1.15
N ASP A 66 12.15 3.67 2.10
CA ASP A 66 13.58 4.00 2.06
C ASP A 66 14.44 2.89 2.69
N ASN A 67 15.76 3.07 2.66
CA ASN A 67 16.73 2.08 3.18
C ASN A 67 16.66 1.89 4.70
N GLU A 68 16.06 2.83 5.43
CA GLU A 68 15.81 2.72 6.87
C GLU A 68 14.45 2.06 7.16
N GLY A 69 13.69 1.73 6.12
CA GLY A 69 12.36 1.15 6.21
C GLY A 69 11.25 2.18 6.41
N ASN A 70 11.52 3.50 6.40
CA ASN A 70 10.44 4.47 6.53
C ASN A 70 9.56 4.44 5.28
N ILE A 71 8.27 4.72 5.47
CA ILE A 71 7.27 4.68 4.42
C ILE A 71 7.14 6.07 3.81
N TRP A 72 7.18 6.14 2.49
CA TRP A 72 6.98 7.38 1.72
C TRP A 72 5.69 7.29 0.93
N ILE A 73 4.81 8.28 1.06
CA ILE A 73 3.46 8.26 0.49
C ILE A 73 3.19 9.52 -0.32
N ALA A 74 2.71 9.35 -1.56
CA ALA A 74 2.16 10.44 -2.35
C ALA A 74 0.68 10.66 -2.02
N SER A 75 0.35 11.86 -1.53
CA SER A 75 -1.01 12.26 -1.15
C SER A 75 -1.60 13.16 -2.23
N THR A 76 -2.48 12.58 -3.05
CA THR A 76 -2.85 13.14 -4.34
C THR A 76 -3.57 14.49 -4.22
N TYR A 77 -4.54 14.61 -3.31
CA TYR A 77 -5.47 15.75 -3.34
C TYR A 77 -4.93 16.98 -2.61
N ASN A 78 -4.07 16.79 -1.63
CA ASN A 78 -3.39 17.89 -0.95
C ASN A 78 -1.99 18.20 -1.53
N CYS A 79 -1.55 17.46 -2.56
CA CYS A 79 -0.27 17.62 -3.25
C CYS A 79 0.96 17.55 -2.34
N LYS A 80 0.91 16.73 -1.28
CA LYS A 80 2.02 16.56 -0.33
C LYS A 80 2.66 15.17 -0.44
N ILE A 81 3.92 15.10 -0.03
CA ILE A 81 4.66 13.86 0.18
C ILE A 81 4.84 13.68 1.67
N TYR A 82 4.44 12.50 2.17
CA TYR A 82 4.53 12.16 3.58
C TYR A 82 5.61 11.12 3.80
N LYS A 83 6.43 11.31 4.85
CA LYS A 83 7.28 10.27 5.43
C LYS A 83 6.63 9.80 6.72
N VAL A 84 6.42 8.50 6.84
CA VAL A 84 5.92 7.84 8.04
C VAL A 84 7.02 6.94 8.56
N ASN A 85 7.52 7.24 9.75
CA ASN A 85 8.52 6.40 10.41
C ASN A 85 7.83 5.12 10.90
N GLN A 86 8.55 3.98 10.85
CA GLN A 86 8.01 2.73 11.40
C GLN A 86 7.90 2.77 12.93
#